data_AF-A0A9N9U0N2-F1
#
_entry.id   AF-A0A9N9U0N2-F1
#
_cell.length_a   1.000
_cell.length_b   1.000
_cell.length_c   1.000
_cell.angle_alpha   90.00
_cell.angle_beta   90.00
_cell.angle_gamma   90.00
#
_symmetry.space_group_name_H-M   'P 1'
#
loop_
_entity.id
_entity.type
_entity.pdbx_description
1 polymer ?
#
loop_
_entity_poly.entity_id
_entity_poly.type
_entity_poly.pdbx_seq_one_letter_code
_entity_poly.pdbx_strand_id
1 'polypeptide(L)'
;MLEHEFVEVNHINTFLSFLWNIEWRDPWLIALFTFHISIFMMALLTRNYGNFQALLFFCLLLLVYFSESINKLASANWQIFSRQQYFDSNGLFISVVFSMPILINCILMVGSWLYQSTQLMANLKIAQLKEQKRKEQEILIRQKSKDE
;
A
#
# COMPACT_ATOMS: atom_id res chain seq x y z
N MET A 1 17.53 -11.41 31.09
CA MET A 1 16.59 -11.23 29.97
C MET A 1 15.96 -9.84 29.91
N LEU A 2 16.29 -8.89 30.81
CA LEU A 2 15.69 -7.55 30.83
C LEU A 2 16.47 -6.47 30.07
N GLU A 3 17.76 -6.65 29.79
CA GLU A 3 18.57 -5.57 29.18
C GLU A 3 18.26 -5.29 27.71
N HIS A 4 17.82 -6.30 26.94
CA HIS A 4 17.51 -6.12 25.51
C HIS A 4 16.25 -5.27 25.28
N GLU A 5 15.24 -5.38 26.16
CA GLU A 5 13.99 -4.62 26.08
C GLU A 5 14.20 -3.14 26.43
N PHE A 6 15.03 -2.84 27.44
CA PHE A 6 15.35 -1.45 27.80
C PHE A 6 16.15 -0.73 26.73
N VAL A 7 17.06 -1.42 26.03
CA VAL A 7 17.88 -0.79 24.98
C VAL A 7 17.00 -0.41 23.78
N GLU A 8 16.13 -1.30 23.30
CA GLU A 8 15.26 -1.02 22.15
C GLU A 8 14.29 0.14 22.41
N VAL A 9 13.64 0.17 23.58
CA VAL A 9 12.68 1.23 23.92
C VAL A 9 13.35 2.61 24.01
N ASN A 10 14.59 2.68 24.52
CA ASN A 10 15.33 3.94 24.60
C ASN A 10 15.69 4.48 23.22
N HIS A 11 16.08 3.63 22.28
CA HIS A 11 16.34 4.04 20.89
C HIS A 11 15.06 4.53 20.19
N ILE A 12 13.94 3.84 20.38
CA ILE A 12 12.65 4.22 19.80
C ILE A 12 12.17 5.56 20.37
N ASN A 13 12.23 5.75 21.70
CA ASN A 13 11.84 7.00 22.34
C ASN A 13 12.72 8.18 21.92
N THR A 14 14.02 7.95 21.75
CA THR A 14 14.95 8.98 21.26
C THR A 14 14.58 9.39 19.83
N PHE A 15 14.24 8.42 18.97
CA PHE A 15 13.80 8.71 17.61
C PHE A 15 12.43 9.39 17.53
N LEU A 16 11.46 8.97 18.34
CA LEU A 16 10.16 9.64 18.44
C LEU A 16 10.30 11.07 18.95
N SER A 17 11.18 11.28 19.93
CA SER A 17 11.51 12.62 20.44
C SER A 17 12.20 13.46 19.37
N PHE A 18 13.06 12.86 18.54
CA PHE A 18 13.61 13.52 17.36
C PHE A 18 12.50 13.93 16.39
N LEU A 19 11.62 13.01 15.99
CA LEU A 19 10.48 13.29 15.09
C LEU A 19 9.56 14.40 15.61
N TRP A 20 9.32 14.45 16.92
CA TRP A 20 8.48 15.49 17.52
C TRP A 20 9.13 16.87 17.49
N ASN A 21 10.46 16.93 17.65
CA ASN A 21 11.23 18.17 17.61
C ASN A 21 11.53 18.67 16.18
N ILE A 22 11.12 17.94 15.14
CA ILE A 22 11.30 18.38 13.75
C ILE A 22 10.45 19.61 13.46
N GLU A 23 11.04 20.59 12.80
CA GLU A 23 10.31 21.73 12.24
C GLU A 23 9.50 21.30 11.01
N TRP A 24 8.28 20.83 11.22
CA TRP A 24 7.34 20.40 10.17
C TRP A 24 6.95 21.50 9.16
N ARG A 25 7.42 22.74 9.37
CA ARG A 25 7.21 23.89 8.47
C ARG A 25 8.23 23.98 7.34
N ASP A 26 9.20 23.06 7.28
CA ASP A 26 10.17 23.03 6.19
C ASP A 26 9.46 22.76 4.83
N PRO A 27 9.80 23.50 3.75
CA PRO A 27 9.12 23.39 2.46
C PRO A 27 9.07 21.97 1.89
N TRP A 28 10.12 21.19 2.10
CA TRP A 28 10.18 19.81 1.63
C TRP A 28 9.23 18.88 2.41
N LEU A 29 9.06 19.06 3.72
CA LEU A 29 8.11 18.29 4.51
C LEU A 29 6.66 18.59 4.10
N ILE A 30 6.37 19.85 3.78
CA ILE A 30 5.07 20.26 3.24
C ILE A 30 4.83 19.60 1.87
N ALA A 31 5.84 19.57 1.00
CA ALA A 31 5.77 18.85 -0.27
C ALA A 31 5.52 17.34 -0.06
N LEU A 32 6.13 16.74 0.95
CA LEU A 32 5.92 15.34 1.30
C LEU A 32 4.50 15.07 1.84
N PHE A 33 3.96 15.93 2.71
CA PHE A 33 2.58 15.81 3.17
C PHE A 33 1.56 15.98 2.04
N THR A 34 1.74 16.98 1.18
CA THR A 34 0.87 17.19 0.02
C THR A 34 0.94 16.01 -0.94
N PHE A 35 2.13 15.41 -1.11
CA PHE A 35 2.30 14.17 -1.86
C PHE A 35 1.51 13.00 -1.26
N HIS A 36 1.56 12.79 0.06
CA HIS A 36 0.76 11.75 0.73
C HIS A 36 -0.76 11.97 0.56
N ILE A 37 -1.22 13.21 0.73
CA ILE A 37 -2.64 13.57 0.52
C ILE A 37 -3.03 13.30 -0.93
N SER A 38 -2.18 13.68 -1.88
CA SER A 38 -2.42 13.44 -3.31
C SER A 38 -2.51 11.94 -3.62
N ILE A 39 -1.60 11.11 -3.10
CA ILE A 39 -1.67 9.64 -3.26
C ILE A 39 -2.96 9.10 -2.68
N PHE A 40 -3.30 9.51 -1.45
CA PHE A 40 -4.50 9.03 -0.77
C PHE A 40 -5.77 9.41 -1.55
N MET A 41 -5.85 10.65 -2.03
CA MET A 41 -6.92 11.09 -2.92
C MET A 41 -6.97 10.29 -4.21
N MET A 42 -5.81 10.09 -4.85
CA MET A 42 -5.72 9.31 -6.09
C MET A 42 -6.21 7.87 -5.85
N ALA A 43 -5.83 7.24 -4.74
CA ALA A 43 -6.27 5.90 -4.36
C ALA A 43 -7.79 5.83 -4.14
N LEU A 44 -8.39 6.86 -3.53
CA LEU A 44 -9.84 6.96 -3.35
C LEU A 44 -10.59 7.11 -4.68
N LEU A 45 -10.15 8.05 -5.53
CA LEU A 45 -10.78 8.31 -6.84
C LEU A 45 -10.67 7.09 -7.79
N THR A 46 -9.57 6.36 -7.66
CA THR A 46 -9.21 5.21 -8.49
C THR A 46 -9.97 3.94 -8.14
N ARG A 47 -10.73 3.91 -7.03
CA ARG A 47 -11.44 2.72 -6.55
C ARG A 47 -12.33 2.03 -7.60
N ASN A 48 -12.80 2.77 -8.60
CA ASN A 48 -13.63 2.23 -9.68
C ASN A 48 -12.82 1.59 -10.84
N TYR A 49 -11.53 1.89 -10.96
CA TYR A 49 -10.66 1.45 -12.06
C TYR A 49 -9.51 0.59 -11.53
N GLY A 50 -9.74 -0.72 -11.42
CA GLY A 50 -8.76 -1.69 -10.89
C GLY A 50 -7.39 -1.66 -11.59
N ASN A 51 -7.34 -1.41 -12.90
CA ASN A 51 -6.08 -1.28 -13.65
C ASN A 51 -5.27 -0.04 -13.24
N PHE A 52 -5.95 1.09 -13.01
CA PHE A 52 -5.27 2.30 -12.56
C PHE A 52 -4.80 2.15 -11.11
N GLN A 53 -5.57 1.42 -10.30
CA GLN A 53 -5.16 1.03 -8.94
C GLN A 53 -3.89 0.18 -8.97
N ALA A 54 -3.75 -0.71 -9.96
CA ALA A 54 -2.56 -1.52 -10.15
C ALA A 54 -1.34 -0.69 -10.50
N LEU A 55 -1.49 0.23 -11.45
CA LEU A 55 -0.41 1.15 -11.84
C LEU A 55 0.04 1.99 -10.64
N LEU A 56 -0.91 2.54 -9.88
CA LEU A 56 -0.63 3.31 -8.68
C LEU A 56 0.13 2.48 -7.65
N PHE A 57 -0.26 1.22 -7.43
CA PHE A 57 0.45 0.29 -6.54
C PHE A 57 1.91 0.08 -6.96
N PHE A 58 2.17 -0.18 -8.24
CA PHE A 58 3.53 -0.32 -8.74
C PHE A 58 4.35 0.97 -8.58
N CYS A 59 3.76 2.13 -8.88
CA CYS A 59 4.40 3.42 -8.65
C CYS A 59 4.77 3.62 -7.18
N LEU A 60 3.88 3.27 -6.24
CA LEU A 60 4.13 3.39 -4.81
C LEU A 60 5.25 2.46 -4.34
N LEU A 61 5.27 1.20 -4.78
CA LEU A 61 6.36 0.27 -4.48
C LEU A 61 7.69 0.76 -5.03
N LEU A 62 7.70 1.31 -6.23
CA LEU A 62 8.89 1.85 -6.86
C LEU A 62 9.44 3.06 -6.06
N LEU A 63 8.55 3.93 -5.58
CA LEU A 63 8.92 5.05 -4.72
C LEU A 63 9.52 4.59 -3.39
N VAL A 64 8.92 3.58 -2.75
CA VAL A 64 9.48 2.99 -1.52
C VAL A 64 10.84 2.34 -1.80
N TYR A 65 11.00 1.66 -2.93
CA TYR A 65 12.29 1.10 -3.32
C TYR A 65 13.36 2.19 -3.53
N PHE A 66 13.00 3.28 -4.19
CA PHE A 66 13.90 4.41 -4.40
C PHE A 66 14.09 5.30 -3.16
N SER A 67 13.37 5.08 -2.06
CA SER A 67 13.46 5.95 -0.87
C SER A 67 14.88 6.00 -0.31
N GLU A 68 15.63 4.90 -0.36
CA GLU A 68 17.03 4.85 0.07
C GLU A 68 17.94 5.69 -0.83
N SER A 69 17.73 5.62 -2.16
CA SER A 69 18.48 6.42 -3.13
C SER A 69 18.18 7.91 -2.99
N ILE A 70 16.90 8.26 -2.78
CA ILE A 70 16.48 9.64 -2.51
C ILE A 70 17.13 10.13 -1.22
N ASN A 71 17.15 9.32 -0.17
CA ASN A 71 17.78 9.66 1.10
C ASN A 71 19.29 9.87 0.97
N LYS A 72 20.00 9.04 0.21
CA LYS A 72 21.43 9.24 -0.07
C LYS A 72 21.68 10.56 -0.82
N LEU A 73 20.86 10.85 -1.84
CA LEU A 73 20.98 12.08 -2.62
C LEU A 73 20.66 13.33 -1.78
N ALA A 74 19.63 13.24 -0.95
CA ALA A 74 19.21 14.31 -0.04
C ALA A 74 20.19 14.50 1.12
N SER A 75 20.83 13.43 1.60
CA SER A 75 21.93 13.50 2.57
C SER A 75 23.20 14.12 1.98
N ALA A 76 23.45 13.96 0.68
CA ALA A 76 24.57 14.65 0.01
C ALA A 76 24.27 16.14 -0.26
N ASN A 77 23.00 16.51 -0.47
CA ASN A 77 22.56 17.86 -0.84
C ASN A 77 21.69 18.52 0.25
N TRP A 78 21.87 18.14 1.51
CA TRP A 78 20.99 18.52 2.61
C TRP A 78 20.83 20.05 2.74
N GLN A 79 21.89 20.82 2.49
CA GLN A 79 21.88 22.29 2.58
C GLN A 79 20.91 22.97 1.60
N ILE A 80 20.59 22.32 0.48
CA ILE A 80 19.67 22.86 -0.54
C ILE A 80 18.23 22.46 -0.21
N PHE A 81 18.04 21.30 0.43
CA PHE A 81 16.74 20.69 0.66
C PHE A 81 16.12 21.02 2.02
N SER A 82 16.94 21.18 3.05
CA SER A 82 16.46 21.36 4.42
C SER A 82 17.43 22.20 5.25
N ARG A 83 16.88 22.94 6.23
CA ARG A 83 17.72 23.72 7.16
C ARG A 83 18.50 22.82 8.13
N GLN A 84 18.05 21.58 8.30
CA GLN A 84 18.65 20.59 9.18
C GLN A 84 18.89 19.27 8.41
N GLN A 85 19.88 18.49 8.82
CA GLN A 85 20.19 17.21 8.18
C GLN A 85 19.22 16.12 8.69
N TYR A 86 18.08 15.96 8.01
CA TYR A 86 17.10 14.90 8.32
C TYR A 86 17.48 13.53 7.73
N PHE A 87 18.31 13.54 6.69
CA PHE A 87 18.69 12.35 5.93
C PHE A 87 19.99 11.75 6.48
N ASP A 88 19.84 10.62 7.15
CA ASP A 88 20.94 9.85 7.73
C ASP A 88 21.21 8.57 6.90
N SER A 89 22.39 7.99 7.06
CA SER A 89 22.84 6.77 6.34
C SER A 89 21.89 5.58 6.55
N ASN A 90 21.24 5.52 7.73
CA ASN A 90 20.28 4.48 8.08
C ASN A 90 18.92 4.63 7.37
N GLY A 91 18.62 5.80 6.79
CA GLY A 91 17.35 6.05 6.10
C GLY A 91 16.11 5.90 7.00
N LEU A 92 16.27 5.89 8.32
CA LEU A 92 15.18 5.63 9.27
C LEU A 92 14.09 6.69 9.16
N PHE A 93 14.49 7.96 9.05
CA PHE A 93 13.58 9.08 8.89
C PHE A 93 12.73 8.97 7.61
N ILE A 94 13.38 8.82 6.44
CA ILE A 94 12.64 8.67 5.18
C ILE A 94 11.76 7.41 5.22
N SER A 95 12.22 6.33 5.83
CA SER A 95 11.46 5.08 5.87
C SER A 95 10.20 5.21 6.72
N VAL A 96 10.28 5.90 7.87
CA VAL A 96 9.12 6.10 8.75
C VAL A 96 8.18 7.18 8.22
N VAL A 97 8.70 8.29 7.72
CA VAL A 97 7.85 9.42 7.31
C VAL A 97 7.30 9.25 5.90
N PHE A 98 8.09 8.68 4.98
CA PHE A 98 7.67 8.44 3.59
C PHE A 98 7.15 7.02 3.37
N SER A 99 7.90 6.00 3.76
CA SER A 99 7.57 4.62 3.38
C SER A 99 6.42 4.02 4.20
N MET A 100 6.32 4.27 5.51
CA MET A 100 5.23 3.71 6.34
C MET A 100 3.82 4.10 5.85
N PRO A 101 3.50 5.39 5.61
CA PRO A 101 2.18 5.76 5.08
C PRO A 101 1.89 5.12 3.72
N ILE A 102 2.90 5.02 2.86
CA ILE A 102 2.78 4.38 1.55
C ILE A 102 2.50 2.88 1.70
N LEU A 103 3.23 2.20 2.59
CA LEU A 103 3.07 0.76 2.85
C LEU A 103 1.68 0.45 3.43
N ILE A 104 1.18 1.28 4.35
CA ILE A 104 -0.20 1.13 4.87
C ILE A 104 -1.21 1.23 3.73
N ASN A 105 -1.06 2.22 2.83
CA ASN A 105 -1.91 2.32 1.64
C ASN A 105 -1.80 1.08 0.74
N CYS A 106 -0.59 0.58 0.50
CA CYS A 106 -0.36 -0.64 -0.27
C CYS A 106 -1.05 -1.86 0.36
N ILE A 107 -0.98 -2.05 1.68
CA ILE A 107 -1.64 -3.15 2.38
C ILE A 107 -3.16 -3.07 2.22
N LEU A 108 -3.75 -1.87 2.36
CA LEU A 108 -5.19 -1.66 2.17
C LEU A 108 -5.63 -1.96 0.73
N MET A 109 -4.82 -1.57 -0.26
CA MET A 109 -5.08 -1.86 -1.68
C MET A 109 -5.03 -3.37 -1.95
N VAL A 110 -3.99 -4.06 -1.48
CA VAL A 110 -3.83 -5.52 -1.62
C VAL A 110 -4.97 -6.26 -0.93
N GLY A 111 -5.34 -5.85 0.29
CA GLY A 111 -6.49 -6.41 0.99
C GLY A 111 -7.77 -6.28 0.16
N SER A 112 -8.07 -5.09 -0.35
CA SER A 112 -9.24 -4.83 -1.19
C SER A 112 -9.26 -5.68 -2.47
N TRP A 113 -8.11 -5.91 -3.08
CA TRP A 113 -7.98 -6.79 -4.23
C TRP A 113 -8.18 -8.27 -3.89
N LEU A 114 -7.65 -8.74 -2.77
CA LEU A 114 -7.86 -10.11 -2.33
C LEU A 114 -9.34 -10.39 -2.05
N TYR A 115 -10.04 -9.43 -1.45
CA TYR A 115 -11.50 -9.51 -1.28
C TYR A 115 -12.22 -9.56 -2.63
N GLN A 116 -11.87 -8.68 -3.58
CA GLN A 116 -12.47 -8.68 -4.92
C GLN A 116 -12.19 -9.96 -5.70
N SER A 117 -10.97 -10.49 -5.64
CA SER A 117 -10.57 -11.73 -6.30
C SER A 117 -11.34 -12.92 -5.72
N THR A 118 -11.49 -12.98 -4.40
CA THR A 118 -12.27 -14.03 -3.73
C THR A 118 -13.75 -13.95 -4.10
N GLN A 119 -14.33 -12.74 -4.14
CA GLN A 119 -15.71 -12.51 -4.60
C GLN A 119 -15.90 -12.94 -6.05
N LEU A 120 -14.96 -12.60 -6.94
CA LEU A 120 -15.00 -13.00 -8.34
C LEU A 120 -14.95 -14.53 -8.48
N MET A 121 -14.04 -15.20 -7.76
CA MET A 121 -13.96 -16.67 -7.76
C MET A 121 -15.22 -17.32 -7.20
N ALA A 122 -15.79 -16.78 -6.12
CA ALA A 122 -17.05 -17.26 -5.56
C ALA A 122 -18.19 -17.12 -6.58
N ASN A 123 -18.33 -15.95 -7.20
CA ASN A 123 -19.35 -15.68 -8.21
C ASN A 123 -19.18 -16.56 -9.46
N LEU A 124 -17.94 -16.78 -9.91
CA LEU A 124 -17.64 -17.68 -11.02
C LEU A 124 -17.99 -19.13 -10.67
N LYS A 125 -17.66 -19.61 -9.47
CA LYS A 125 -18.08 -20.94 -9.00
C LYS A 125 -19.60 -21.08 -8.96
N ILE A 126 -20.31 -20.06 -8.45
CA ILE A 126 -21.78 -20.05 -8.40
C ILE A 126 -22.36 -20.07 -9.83
N ALA A 127 -21.80 -19.28 -10.75
CA ALA A 127 -22.23 -19.25 -12.14
C ALA A 127 -21.99 -20.60 -12.85
N GLN A 128 -20.82 -21.22 -12.62
CA GLN A 128 -20.48 -22.54 -13.14
C GLN A 128 -21.46 -23.62 -12.64
N LEU A 129 -21.76 -23.63 -11.33
CA LEU A 129 -22.74 -24.56 -10.75
C LEU A 129 -24.14 -24.35 -11.32
N LYS A 130 -24.56 -23.09 -11.51
CA LYS A 130 -25.86 -22.77 -12.11
C LYS A 130 -25.93 -23.25 -13.56
N GLU A 131 -24.85 -23.13 -14.32
CA GLU A 131 -24.80 -23.64 -15.69
C GLU A 131 -24.80 -25.18 -15.74
N GLN A 132 -24.07 -25.86 -14.85
CA GLN A 132 -24.11 -27.32 -14.76
C GLN A 132 -25.52 -27.84 -14.48
N LYS A 133 -26.22 -27.25 -13.50
CA LYS A 133 -27.62 -27.62 -13.19
C LYS A 133 -28.55 -27.39 -14.38
N ARG A 134 -28.38 -26.30 -15.13
CA ARG A 134 -29.17 -26.03 -16.35
C ARG A 134 -28.98 -27.11 -17.40
N LYS A 135 -27.72 -27.52 -17.64
CA LYS A 135 -27.40 -28.60 -18.59
C LYS A 135 -27.97 -29.95 -18.13
N GLU A 136 -27.90 -30.28 -16.84
CA GLU A 136 -28.50 -31.49 -16.29
C GLU A 136 -30.03 -31.50 -16.46
N GLN A 137 -30.71 -30.39 -16.17
CA GLN A 137 -32.16 -30.27 -16.37
C GLN A 137 -32.55 -30.42 -17.85
N GLU A 138 -31.79 -29.81 -18.77
CA GLU A 138 -32.02 -29.97 -20.21
C GLU A 138 -31.86 -31.44 -20.66
N ILE A 139 -30.87 -32.16 -20.15
CA ILE A 139 -30.67 -33.59 -20.44
C ILE A 139 -31.85 -34.43 -19.91
N LEU A 140 -32.29 -34.17 -18.67
CA LEU A 140 -33.42 -34.88 -18.06
C LEU A 140 -34.73 -34.67 -18.83
N ILE A 141 -35.02 -33.42 -19.25
CA ILE A 141 -36.19 -33.12 -20.07
C ILE A 141 -36.13 -33.87 -21.41
N ARG A 142 -34.95 -33.89 -22.04
CA ARG A 142 -34.76 -34.54 -23.34
C ARG A 142 -34.85 -36.07 -23.27
N GLN A 143 -34.45 -36.68 -22.15
CA GLN A 143 -34.66 -38.10 -21.90
C GLN A 143 -36.15 -38.40 -21.73
N LYS A 144 -36.85 -37.64 -20.88
CA LYS A 144 -38.29 -37.83 -20.67
C LYS A 144 -39.11 -37.72 -21.97
N SER A 145 -38.76 -36.79 -22.86
CA SER A 145 -39.44 -36.64 -24.17
C SER A 145 -39.20 -37.79 -25.16
N LYS A 146 -38.20 -38.64 -24.93
CA LYS A 146 -37.93 -39.83 -25.77
C LYS A 146 -38.63 -41.08 -25.25
N ASP A 147 -39.01 -41.10 -23.98
CA ASP A 147 -39.64 -42.23 -23.31
C ASP A 147 -41.19 -42.15 -23.35
N GLU A 148 -41.75 -40.97 -23.68
CA GLU A 148 -43.18 -40.73 -24.01
C GLU A 148 -43.44 -40.92 -25.52
#